data_AF-A0A6H5FZD3-F1
#
_entry.id   AF-A0A6H5FZD3-F1
#
_cell.length_a   1.000
_cell.length_b   1.000
_cell.length_c   1.000
_cell.angle_alpha   90.00
_cell.angle_beta   90.00
_cell.angle_gamma   90.00
#
_symmetry.space_group_name_H-M   'P 1'
#
loop_
_entity.id
_entity.type
_entity.pdbx_description
1 polymer ?
#
loop_
_entity_poly.entity_id
_entity_poly.type
_entity_poly.pdbx_seq_one_letter_code
_entity_poly.pdbx_strand_id
1 'polypeptide(L)'
;MNLDNIIMTTNPNCVFPGDRVAIEPGVPCRICDFCKEGKYNLCLEMVFCATPPVHGNLSRYYVHAADFCFKLPPHVSLEEGALLEPLSVGVHACRRAGVGLGSNVLVLGAGPIGLVTILTAKAMGASKVLLTRSLSPLGKSSFTRVVVKNYSHPMNRDAEVSLEQLGKSFLGHLSGALNSYIPS
;
A
#
# COMPACT_ATOMS: atom_id res chain seq x y z
N MET A 1 -8.35 14.44 -26.30
CA MET A 1 -7.05 13.83 -26.61
C MET A 1 -7.04 12.47 -25.93
N ASN A 2 -6.87 11.41 -26.72
CA ASN A 2 -7.07 10.01 -26.33
C ASN A 2 -6.04 9.58 -25.28
N LEU A 3 -6.50 9.00 -24.17
CA LEU A 3 -5.70 8.51 -23.04
C LEU A 3 -5.36 7.02 -23.24
N ASP A 4 -4.74 6.69 -24.37
CA ASP A 4 -4.25 5.34 -24.64
C ASP A 4 -3.00 5.11 -23.78
N ASN A 5 -3.25 4.64 -22.55
CA ASN A 5 -2.30 4.25 -21.53
C ASN A 5 -1.40 3.11 -22.03
N ILE A 6 -0.34 3.44 -22.77
CA ILE A 6 0.63 2.46 -23.22
C ILE A 6 1.81 2.46 -22.26
N ILE A 7 1.85 1.43 -21.44
CA ILE A 7 3.07 0.98 -20.77
C ILE A 7 3.85 0.20 -21.83
N MET A 8 4.97 0.75 -22.26
CA MET A 8 5.92 0.07 -23.13
C MET A 8 6.64 -0.99 -22.30
N THR A 9 6.02 -2.17 -22.22
CA THR A 9 6.61 -3.34 -21.58
C THR A 9 7.64 -4.01 -22.49
N THR A 10 8.73 -4.53 -21.92
CA THR A 10 9.74 -5.31 -22.63
C THR A 10 9.45 -6.82 -22.64
N ASN A 11 8.36 -7.29 -21.99
CA ASN A 11 7.94 -8.70 -21.99
C ASN A 11 6.41 -8.84 -22.21
N PRO A 12 5.97 -9.47 -23.31
CA PRO A 12 4.57 -9.49 -23.75
C PRO A 12 3.69 -10.58 -23.09
N ASN A 13 4.21 -11.39 -22.16
CA ASN A 13 3.48 -12.60 -21.72
C ASN A 13 2.44 -12.37 -20.61
N CYS A 14 2.34 -11.16 -20.03
CA CYS A 14 1.40 -10.90 -18.92
C CYS A 14 0.73 -9.51 -18.91
N VAL A 15 1.23 -8.55 -19.67
CA VAL A 15 0.69 -7.19 -19.77
C VAL A 15 0.77 -6.71 -21.21
N PHE A 16 -0.31 -6.12 -21.72
CA PHE A 16 -0.43 -5.69 -23.10
C PHE A 16 -0.66 -4.18 -23.19
N PRO A 17 -0.31 -3.54 -24.33
CA PRO A 17 -0.68 -2.14 -24.58
C PRO A 17 -2.18 -1.90 -24.33
N GLY A 18 -2.50 -0.85 -23.57
CA GLY A 18 -3.87 -0.52 -23.15
C GLY A 18 -4.27 -1.11 -21.80
N ASP A 19 -3.51 -2.05 -21.24
CA ASP A 19 -3.74 -2.50 -19.86
C ASP A 19 -3.45 -1.37 -18.86
N ARG A 20 -4.37 -1.21 -17.91
CA ARG A 20 -4.14 -0.38 -16.72
C ARG A 20 -3.36 -1.20 -15.73
N VAL A 21 -2.27 -0.66 -15.19
CA VAL A 21 -1.41 -1.40 -14.26
C VAL A 21 -0.99 -0.52 -13.09
N ALA A 22 -0.72 -1.15 -11.95
CA ALA A 22 0.08 -0.59 -10.88
C ALA A 22 1.53 -1.01 -11.04
N ILE A 23 2.47 -0.17 -10.60
CA ILE A 23 3.90 -0.44 -10.71
C ILE A 23 4.47 -0.68 -9.31
N GLU A 24 5.20 -1.78 -9.15
CA GLU A 24 6.12 -1.95 -8.02
C GLU A 24 7.45 -1.26 -8.38
N PRO A 25 7.88 -0.23 -7.64
CA PRO A 25 8.96 0.67 -8.04
C PRO A 25 10.37 0.06 -7.94
N GLY A 26 10.53 -1.07 -7.25
CA GLY A 26 11.83 -1.72 -7.04
C GLY A 26 12.04 -2.89 -7.99
N VAL A 27 13.05 -2.79 -8.87
CA VAL A 27 13.44 -3.87 -9.79
C VAL A 27 14.76 -4.50 -9.34
N PRO A 28 14.76 -5.77 -8.87
CA PRO A 28 15.94 -6.44 -8.34
C PRO A 28 16.77 -7.08 -9.46
N CYS A 29 17.96 -7.57 -9.13
CA CYS A 29 18.83 -8.25 -10.10
C CYS A 29 18.33 -9.65 -10.52
N ARG A 30 17.38 -10.23 -9.78
CA ARG A 30 16.76 -11.55 -10.02
C ARG A 30 17.68 -12.77 -9.83
N ILE A 31 18.98 -12.58 -9.63
CA ILE A 31 19.97 -13.67 -9.64
C ILE A 31 20.72 -13.89 -8.32
N CYS A 32 20.70 -12.92 -7.39
CA CYS A 32 21.38 -13.05 -6.10
C CYS A 32 20.62 -13.97 -5.14
N ASP A 33 21.29 -14.36 -4.05
CA ASP A 33 20.73 -15.29 -3.07
C ASP A 33 19.44 -14.74 -2.43
N PHE A 34 19.40 -13.43 -2.11
CA PHE A 34 18.17 -12.79 -1.63
C PHE A 34 17.01 -12.92 -2.61
N CYS A 35 17.26 -12.75 -3.92
CA CYS A 35 16.21 -12.90 -4.93
C CYS A 35 15.74 -14.35 -5.02
N LYS A 36 16.67 -15.31 -5.00
CA LYS A 36 16.37 -16.74 -5.08
C LYS A 36 15.64 -17.27 -3.83
N GLU A 37 15.88 -16.66 -2.68
CA GLU A 37 15.17 -16.94 -1.42
C GLU A 37 13.80 -16.24 -1.31
N GLY A 38 13.38 -15.48 -2.32
CA GLY A 38 12.12 -14.70 -2.28
C GLY A 38 12.20 -13.39 -1.48
N LYS A 39 13.36 -13.05 -0.93
CA LYS A 39 13.62 -11.81 -0.19
C LYS A 39 14.21 -10.71 -1.09
N TYR A 40 13.69 -10.58 -2.29
CA TYR A 40 14.25 -9.69 -3.32
C TYR A 40 14.29 -8.22 -2.90
N ASN A 41 13.44 -7.82 -1.94
CA ASN A 41 13.46 -6.50 -1.31
C ASN A 41 14.78 -6.17 -0.57
N LEU A 42 15.64 -7.18 -0.35
CA LEU A 42 16.98 -7.03 0.23
C LEU A 42 18.10 -7.10 -0.83
N CYS A 43 17.76 -7.08 -2.13
CA CYS A 43 18.73 -7.11 -3.20
C CYS A 43 19.69 -5.91 -3.12
N LEU A 44 20.99 -6.17 -3.13
CA LEU A 44 22.02 -5.11 -3.09
C LEU A 44 22.09 -4.29 -4.38
N GLU A 45 21.67 -4.90 -5.50
CA GLU A 45 21.61 -4.29 -6.83
C GLU A 45 20.17 -3.80 -7.16
N MET A 46 19.40 -3.45 -6.12
CA MET A 46 18.04 -2.94 -6.27
C MET A 46 18.05 -1.60 -7.03
N VAL A 47 17.32 -1.53 -8.14
CA VAL A 47 17.03 -0.28 -8.84
C VAL A 47 15.65 0.19 -8.39
N PHE A 48 15.58 1.34 -7.71
CA PHE A 48 14.33 1.85 -7.15
C PHE A 48 13.97 3.20 -7.77
N CYS A 49 12.73 3.35 -8.24
CA CYS A 49 12.25 4.61 -8.80
C CYS A 49 12.49 5.79 -7.83
N ALA A 50 12.84 6.96 -8.37
CA ALA A 50 13.06 8.19 -7.58
C ALA A 50 14.19 8.12 -6.54
N THR A 51 15.11 7.15 -6.63
CA THR A 51 16.34 7.09 -5.84
C THR A 51 17.52 7.42 -6.72
N PRO A 52 18.27 8.53 -6.49
CA PRO A 52 19.42 8.87 -7.33
C PRO A 52 20.40 7.68 -7.50
N PRO A 53 20.86 7.39 -8.73
CA PRO A 53 20.73 8.16 -9.98
C PRO A 53 19.44 7.90 -10.79
N VAL A 54 18.52 7.07 -10.30
CA VAL A 54 17.30 6.64 -11.02
C VAL A 54 16.23 7.72 -10.97
N HIS A 55 15.64 8.06 -12.11
CA HIS A 55 14.54 9.02 -12.20
C HIS A 55 13.25 8.49 -11.55
N GLY A 56 12.45 9.42 -11.05
CA GLY A 56 11.12 9.14 -10.51
C GLY A 56 10.05 9.00 -11.60
N ASN A 57 8.85 8.64 -11.16
CA ASN A 57 7.68 8.39 -11.99
C ASN A 57 6.78 9.61 -12.20
N LEU A 58 7.12 10.79 -11.65
CA LEU A 58 6.39 12.04 -11.87
C LEU A 58 6.64 12.59 -13.28
N SER A 59 6.13 11.88 -14.27
CA SER A 59 6.32 12.12 -15.70
C SER A 59 5.09 11.61 -16.47
N ARG A 60 4.91 12.05 -17.72
CA ARG A 60 3.80 11.54 -18.54
C ARG A 60 4.00 10.09 -18.99
N TYR A 61 5.26 9.67 -19.14
CA TYR A 61 5.63 8.36 -19.65
C TYR A 61 6.84 7.83 -18.88
N TYR A 62 6.78 6.55 -18.51
CA TYR A 62 7.84 5.89 -17.76
C TYR A 62 8.02 4.47 -18.29
N VAL A 63 9.27 4.05 -18.50
CA VAL A 63 9.61 2.69 -18.93
C VAL A 63 9.91 1.88 -17.68
N HIS A 64 9.24 0.75 -17.50
CA HIS A 64 9.40 -0.11 -16.33
C HIS A 64 9.51 -1.58 -16.70
N ALA A 65 10.04 -2.38 -15.77
CA ALA A 65 10.13 -3.82 -15.94
C ALA A 65 8.74 -4.45 -15.90
N ALA A 66 8.44 -5.25 -16.92
CA ALA A 66 7.14 -5.89 -17.15
C ALA A 66 6.66 -6.75 -15.97
N ASP A 67 7.59 -7.48 -15.37
CA ASP A 67 7.38 -8.38 -14.24
C ASP A 67 7.09 -7.65 -12.92
N PHE A 68 7.24 -6.31 -12.91
CA PHE A 68 6.89 -5.42 -11.80
C PHE A 68 5.71 -4.48 -12.17
N CYS A 69 4.98 -4.82 -13.24
CA CYS A 69 3.75 -4.16 -13.65
C CYS A 69 2.56 -5.11 -13.42
N PHE A 70 1.65 -4.72 -12.53
CA PHE A 70 0.53 -5.55 -12.11
C PHE A 70 -0.79 -5.03 -12.66
N LYS A 71 -1.48 -5.84 -13.46
CA LYS A 71 -2.76 -5.45 -14.08
C LYS A 71 -3.81 -5.11 -13.03
N LEU A 72 -4.45 -3.95 -13.21
CA LEU A 72 -5.55 -3.49 -12.36
C LEU A 72 -6.86 -4.16 -12.79
N PRO A 73 -7.66 -4.67 -11.84
CA PRO A 73 -9.03 -5.09 -12.12
C PRO A 73 -9.87 -3.96 -12.76
N PRO A 74 -10.91 -4.29 -13.55
CA PRO A 74 -11.75 -3.27 -14.22
C PRO A 74 -12.39 -2.26 -13.26
N HIS A 75 -12.73 -2.70 -12.05
CA HIS A 75 -13.40 -1.88 -11.04
C HIS A 75 -12.48 -1.03 -10.17
N VAL A 76 -11.16 -1.11 -10.39
CA VAL A 76 -10.15 -0.31 -9.68
C VAL A 76 -9.73 0.88 -10.57
N SER A 77 -9.77 2.10 -10.03
CA SER A 77 -9.35 3.31 -10.75
C SER A 77 -7.83 3.43 -10.83
N LEU A 78 -7.33 4.36 -11.66
CA LEU A 78 -5.89 4.63 -11.72
C LEU A 78 -5.39 5.31 -10.42
N GLU A 79 -6.23 6.14 -9.80
CA GLU A 79 -5.96 6.79 -8.52
C GLU A 79 -5.86 5.77 -7.38
N GLU A 80 -6.75 4.78 -7.35
CA GLU A 80 -6.66 3.65 -6.42
C GLU A 80 -5.45 2.78 -6.72
N GLY A 81 -5.16 2.54 -7.99
CA GLY A 81 -3.97 1.81 -8.44
C GLY A 81 -2.66 2.45 -7.98
N ALA A 82 -2.58 3.78 -7.97
CA ALA A 82 -1.42 4.53 -7.49
C ALA A 82 -1.15 4.31 -5.99
N LEU A 83 -2.15 3.87 -5.22
CA LEU A 83 -2.03 3.64 -3.78
C LEU A 83 -1.71 2.18 -3.43
N LEU A 84 -1.61 1.30 -4.43
CA LEU A 84 -1.23 -0.10 -4.20
C LEU A 84 0.21 -0.23 -3.69
N GLU A 85 1.12 0.63 -4.13
CA GLU A 85 2.50 0.65 -3.62
C GLU A 85 2.55 0.95 -2.10
N PRO A 86 2.01 2.06 -1.59
CA PRO A 86 2.04 2.31 -0.15
C PRO A 86 1.18 1.31 0.64
N LEU A 87 0.09 0.79 0.04
CA LEU A 87 -0.68 -0.29 0.64
C LEU A 87 0.15 -1.57 0.82
N SER A 88 1.02 -1.89 -0.15
CA SER A 88 1.89 -3.05 -0.09
C SER A 88 2.86 -2.98 1.11
N VAL A 89 3.35 -1.78 1.45
CA VAL A 89 4.14 -1.53 2.65
C VAL A 89 3.35 -1.86 3.92
N GLY A 90 2.08 -1.46 3.98
CA GLY A 90 1.17 -1.78 5.09
C GLY A 90 0.96 -3.29 5.24
N VAL A 91 0.71 -4.00 4.13
CA VAL A 91 0.58 -5.47 4.10
C VAL A 91 1.87 -6.13 4.58
N HIS A 92 3.02 -5.73 4.06
CA HIS A 92 4.32 -6.27 4.46
C HIS A 92 4.58 -6.07 5.96
N ALA A 93 4.31 -4.88 6.49
CA ALA A 93 4.46 -4.57 7.91
C ALA A 93 3.55 -5.44 8.79
N CYS A 94 2.27 -5.58 8.43
CA CYS A 94 1.32 -6.40 9.18
C CYS A 94 1.68 -7.89 9.12
N ARG A 95 2.11 -8.42 7.97
CA ARG A 95 2.59 -9.81 7.83
C ARG A 95 3.81 -10.07 8.73
N ARG A 96 4.81 -9.19 8.70
CA ARG A 96 6.01 -9.30 9.56
C ARG A 96 5.70 -9.21 11.05
N ALA A 97 4.69 -8.42 11.42
CA ALA A 97 4.22 -8.30 12.78
C ALA A 97 3.29 -9.45 13.23
N GLY A 98 2.96 -10.39 12.34
CA GLY A 98 2.05 -11.50 12.65
C GLY A 98 0.63 -11.05 12.96
N VAL A 99 0.17 -9.95 12.35
CA VAL A 99 -1.20 -9.47 12.53
C VAL A 99 -2.19 -10.47 11.93
N GLY A 100 -3.21 -10.83 12.70
CA GLY A 100 -4.26 -11.74 12.28
C GLY A 100 -5.55 -11.52 13.06
N LEU A 101 -6.44 -12.51 12.99
CA LEU A 101 -7.69 -12.53 13.73
C LEU A 101 -7.42 -12.35 15.23
N GLY A 102 -8.08 -11.37 15.85
CA GLY A 102 -7.96 -11.15 17.29
C GLY A 102 -6.86 -10.18 17.70
N SER A 103 -5.94 -9.81 16.80
CA SER A 103 -4.78 -8.96 17.15
C SER A 103 -5.20 -7.58 17.67
N ASN A 104 -4.42 -7.07 18.65
CA ASN A 104 -4.46 -5.68 19.08
C ASN A 104 -3.23 -4.97 18.50
N VAL A 105 -3.45 -3.95 17.66
CA VAL A 105 -2.39 -3.27 16.91
C VAL A 105 -2.28 -1.82 17.34
N LEU A 106 -1.06 -1.33 17.55
CA LEU A 106 -0.76 0.08 17.77
C LEU A 106 0.08 0.60 16.60
N VAL A 107 -0.45 1.57 15.85
CA VAL A 107 0.24 2.27 14.77
C VAL A 107 0.67 3.64 15.24
N LEU A 108 1.98 3.90 15.20
CA LEU A 108 2.57 5.16 15.61
C LEU A 108 2.80 6.04 14.37
N GLY A 109 2.01 7.10 14.23
CA GLY A 109 2.08 8.05 13.12
C GLY A 109 0.86 7.97 12.20
N ALA A 110 0.11 9.06 12.11
CA ALA A 110 -1.07 9.19 11.23
C ALA A 110 -0.76 9.80 9.86
N GLY A 111 0.38 9.44 9.27
CA GLY A 111 0.71 9.77 7.88
C GLY A 111 0.10 8.75 6.91
N PRO A 112 0.32 8.89 5.58
CA PRO A 112 -0.23 7.99 4.57
C PRO A 112 0.04 6.50 4.86
N ILE A 113 1.30 6.16 5.19
CA ILE A 113 1.70 4.78 5.54
C ILE A 113 0.97 4.27 6.80
N GLY A 114 0.81 5.12 7.82
CA GLY A 114 0.09 4.73 9.03
C GLY A 114 -1.39 4.46 8.77
N LEU A 115 -2.03 5.26 7.91
CA LEU A 115 -3.42 5.07 7.52
C LEU A 115 -3.62 3.75 6.76
N VAL A 116 -2.81 3.47 5.74
CA VAL A 116 -2.90 2.20 4.99
C VAL A 116 -2.54 0.98 5.86
N THR A 117 -1.64 1.14 6.84
CA THR A 117 -1.31 0.08 7.81
C THR A 117 -2.51 -0.27 8.70
N ILE A 118 -3.30 0.73 9.13
CA ILE A 118 -4.53 0.48 9.91
C ILE A 118 -5.57 -0.24 9.08
N LEU A 119 -5.78 0.21 7.83
CA LEU A 119 -6.72 -0.42 6.91
C LEU A 119 -6.32 -1.88 6.68
N THR A 120 -5.02 -2.13 6.48
CA THR A 120 -4.47 -3.47 6.33
C THR A 120 -4.68 -4.31 7.60
N ALA A 121 -4.30 -3.80 8.78
CA ALA A 121 -4.47 -4.52 10.04
C ALA A 121 -5.93 -4.91 10.29
N LYS A 122 -6.87 -4.01 9.98
CA LYS A 122 -8.31 -4.29 10.06
C LYS A 122 -8.74 -5.36 9.05
N ALA A 123 -8.30 -5.26 7.80
CA ALA A 123 -8.59 -6.28 6.78
C ALA A 123 -8.03 -7.66 7.14
N MET A 124 -6.89 -7.72 7.85
CA MET A 124 -6.27 -8.96 8.33
C MET A 124 -6.92 -9.53 9.61
N GLY A 125 -7.93 -8.87 10.16
CA GLY A 125 -8.71 -9.39 11.30
C GLY A 125 -8.36 -8.84 12.67
N ALA A 126 -7.59 -7.74 12.76
CA ALA A 126 -7.28 -7.11 14.04
C ALA A 126 -8.55 -6.62 14.77
N SER A 127 -8.79 -7.15 15.97
CA SER A 127 -9.91 -6.76 16.82
C SER A 127 -9.83 -5.28 17.20
N LYS A 128 -8.65 -4.80 17.63
CA LYS A 128 -8.43 -3.41 18.02
C LYS A 128 -7.25 -2.84 17.26
N VAL A 129 -7.42 -1.63 16.75
CA VAL A 129 -6.31 -0.87 16.14
C VAL A 129 -6.31 0.52 16.74
N LEU A 130 -5.19 0.93 17.32
CA LEU A 130 -4.98 2.26 17.86
C LEU A 130 -4.03 3.01 16.95
N LEU A 131 -4.33 4.28 16.70
CA LEU A 131 -3.46 5.18 15.96
C LEU A 131 -3.03 6.31 16.87
N THR A 132 -1.75 6.65 16.83
CA THR A 132 -1.26 7.84 17.51
C THR A 132 -0.67 8.81 16.50
N ARG A 133 -0.80 10.10 16.80
CA ARG A 133 -0.04 11.15 16.13
C ARG A 133 0.47 12.09 17.22
N SER A 134 1.76 12.42 17.15
CA SER A 134 2.28 13.52 17.95
C SER A 134 1.66 14.82 17.44
N LEU A 135 0.97 15.56 18.31
CA LEU A 135 0.48 16.90 18.01
C LEU A 135 1.46 18.00 18.46
N SER A 136 2.71 17.65 18.77
CA SER A 136 3.68 18.67 19.13
C SER A 136 3.95 19.61 17.94
N PRO A 137 3.69 20.93 18.01
CA PRO A 137 4.67 21.84 17.42
C PRO A 137 5.98 21.53 18.15
N LEU A 138 7.09 21.37 17.43
CA LEU A 138 8.41 20.97 17.96
C LEU A 138 8.53 21.19 19.49
N GLY A 139 8.43 20.13 20.30
CA GLY A 139 8.84 20.17 21.72
C GLY A 139 7.78 20.03 22.84
N LYS A 140 6.53 19.60 22.63
CA LYS A 140 5.64 19.22 23.75
C LYS A 140 4.87 17.91 23.53
N SER A 141 5.12 16.92 24.38
CA SER A 141 4.53 15.57 24.35
C SER A 141 3.03 15.59 24.65
N SER A 142 2.21 15.76 23.62
CA SER A 142 0.76 15.55 23.71
C SER A 142 0.37 14.38 22.80
N PHE A 143 0.14 13.22 23.42
CA PHE A 143 -0.36 12.03 22.76
C PHE A 143 -1.85 12.19 22.49
N THR A 144 -2.23 12.39 21.23
CA THR A 144 -3.65 12.26 20.85
C THR A 144 -3.97 10.80 20.65
N ARG A 145 -4.84 10.29 21.53
CA ARG A 145 -5.42 8.96 21.45
C ARG A 145 -6.48 8.96 20.34
N VAL A 146 -6.13 8.57 19.13
CA VAL A 146 -7.14 8.25 18.11
C VAL A 146 -7.60 6.81 18.40
N VAL A 147 -8.71 6.70 19.13
CA VAL A 147 -9.42 5.43 19.27
C VAL A 147 -10.14 5.20 17.94
N VAL A 148 -9.66 4.27 17.12
CA VAL A 148 -10.54 3.67 16.11
C VAL A 148 -11.56 2.87 16.91
N LYS A 149 -12.71 3.49 17.20
CA LYS A 149 -13.80 2.84 17.92
C LYS A 149 -14.12 1.54 17.20
N ASN A 150 -14.17 0.46 17.99
CA ASN A 150 -14.87 -0.74 17.60
C ASN A 150 -16.24 -0.31 17.05
N TYR A 151 -16.56 -0.71 15.82
CA TYR A 151 -17.92 -0.58 15.34
C TYR A 151 -18.77 -1.59 16.12
N SER A 152 -19.36 -1.12 17.20
CA SER A 152 -20.49 -1.71 17.92
C SER A 152 -21.36 -0.53 18.36
N HIS A 153 -22.47 -0.31 17.66
CA HIS A 153 -23.49 0.72 17.94
C HIS A 153 -24.02 0.66 19.41
N PRO A 154 -24.61 1.73 20.01
CA PRO A 154 -24.41 3.19 19.87
C PRO A 154 -23.95 3.89 21.17
N MET A 155 -23.54 5.16 21.01
CA MET A 155 -23.74 6.33 21.91
C MET A 155 -22.46 7.02 22.46
N ASN A 156 -22.26 8.22 21.91
CA ASN A 156 -21.60 9.42 22.44
C ASN A 156 -20.18 9.81 21.99
N ARG A 157 -20.03 11.13 21.87
CA ARG A 157 -19.28 11.97 20.94
C ARG A 157 -17.83 12.20 21.34
N ASP A 158 -16.96 12.32 20.33
CA ASP A 158 -15.93 13.37 20.17
C ASP A 158 -15.02 13.01 18.98
N ALA A 159 -14.93 13.95 18.01
CA ALA A 159 -14.15 13.93 16.76
C ALA A 159 -14.08 12.57 16.01
N GLU A 160 -15.11 12.25 15.23
CA GLU A 160 -15.19 11.07 14.37
C GLU A 160 -14.61 11.35 12.98
N VAL A 161 -13.52 10.66 12.61
CA VAL A 161 -13.26 10.33 11.20
C VAL A 161 -13.80 8.92 11.00
N SER A 162 -15.00 8.81 10.41
CA SER A 162 -15.64 7.51 10.20
C SER A 162 -14.84 6.68 9.20
N LEU A 163 -14.62 5.40 9.52
CA LEU A 163 -14.12 4.43 8.54
C LEU A 163 -15.10 4.23 7.38
N GLU A 164 -16.36 4.68 7.47
CA GLU A 164 -17.26 4.70 6.33
C GLU A 164 -16.81 5.69 5.24
N GLN A 165 -16.25 6.84 5.62
CA GLN A 165 -15.69 7.79 4.64
C GLN A 165 -14.36 7.32 4.04
N LEU A 166 -13.55 6.56 4.78
CA LEU A 166 -12.30 5.97 4.29
C LEU A 166 -12.49 4.62 3.59
N GLY A 167 -13.52 3.86 3.94
CA GLY A 167 -13.75 2.48 3.52
C GLY A 167 -14.72 2.33 2.35
N LYS A 168 -15.73 3.22 2.22
CA LYS A 168 -16.68 3.19 1.08
C LYS A 168 -16.01 3.55 -0.24
N SER A 169 -14.91 4.31 -0.23
CA SER A 169 -14.12 4.59 -1.43
C SER A 169 -12.93 3.64 -1.62
N PHE A 170 -12.41 3.01 -0.56
CA PHE A 170 -11.10 2.35 -0.63
C PHE A 170 -11.13 0.83 -0.42
N LEU A 171 -11.91 0.34 0.53
CA LEU A 171 -11.90 -1.08 0.93
C LEU A 171 -12.96 -1.92 0.21
N GLY A 172 -14.06 -1.32 -0.23
CA GLY A 172 -15.12 -2.03 -0.98
C GLY A 172 -14.64 -2.63 -2.30
N HIS A 173 -13.67 -1.98 -2.95
CA HIS A 173 -13.14 -2.36 -4.27
C HIS A 173 -11.87 -3.22 -4.19
N LEU A 174 -11.07 -3.10 -3.12
CA LEU A 174 -9.76 -3.76 -2.99
C LEU A 174 -9.77 -5.12 -2.26
N SER A 175 -10.91 -5.55 -1.72
CA SER A 175 -11.03 -6.82 -0.98
C SER A 175 -10.60 -8.06 -1.79
N GLY A 176 -10.67 -8.00 -3.13
CA GLY A 176 -10.17 -9.05 -4.03
C GLY A 176 -8.69 -8.93 -4.43
N ALA A 177 -8.07 -7.74 -4.34
CA ALA A 177 -6.71 -7.49 -4.82
C ALA A 177 -5.63 -7.78 -3.76
N LEU A 178 -6.00 -7.75 -2.47
CA LEU A 178 -5.06 -7.90 -1.35
C LEU A 178 -4.39 -9.28 -1.27
N ASN A 179 -5.02 -10.33 -1.78
CA ASN A 179 -4.44 -11.69 -1.78
C ASN A 179 -3.48 -11.96 -2.94
N SER A 180 -3.50 -11.13 -4.01
CA SER A 180 -2.66 -11.31 -5.20
C SER A 180 -1.45 -10.37 -5.26
N TYR A 181 -1.41 -9.32 -4.43
CA TYR A 181 -0.47 -8.20 -4.62
C TYR A 181 0.88 -8.29 -3.89
N ILE A 182 1.13 -9.33 -3.09
CA ILE A 182 2.47 -9.59 -2.53
C ILE A 182 2.65 -11.12 -2.41
N PRO A 183 3.47 -11.76 -3.26
CA PRO A 183 3.86 -13.14 -3.05
C PRO A 183 4.57 -13.28 -1.69
N SER A 184 4.27 -14.39 -1.00
CA SER A 184 4.79 -14.75 0.33
C SER A 184 6.31 -14.67 0.43
#